data_AF-A0A8J8D7I1-F1
#
_entry.id   AF-A0A8J8D7I1-F1
#
_cell.length_a   1.000
_cell.length_b   1.000
_cell.length_c   1.000
_cell.angle_alpha   90.00
_cell.angle_beta   90.00
_cell.angle_gamma   90.00
#
_symmetry.space_group_name_H-M   'P 1'
#
loop_
_entity.id
_entity.type
_entity.pdbx_description
1 polymer ?
#
loop_
_entity_poly.entity_id
_entity_poly.type
_entity_poly.pdbx_seq_one_letter_code
_entity_poly.pdbx_strand_id
1 'polypeptide(L)'
;MIVEKILRPAYTILVADLKKFEPGDILEGFGRRGAHVWKLQGELDLELEVESFISTTYGEYVYVLRFKGTTYLARSTEKITGKDWNPNSYLARDENGLKRFLLRELSLKSKLLLEIPSAAIWIAISFGIINRIKENPIGSFLLIFLGLFFNDIAKALEYLILGYCKA
;
A
#
# COMPACT_ATOMS: atom_id res chain seq x y z
N MET A 1 6.86 -11.64 -5.51
CA MET A 1 8.27 -11.35 -5.88
C MET A 1 9.21 -11.82 -4.78
N ILE A 2 10.50 -12.09 -5.08
CA ILE A 2 11.51 -12.50 -4.07
C ILE A 2 11.54 -11.53 -2.87
N VAL A 3 11.31 -10.26 -3.14
CA VAL A 3 11.19 -9.19 -2.15
C VAL A 3 10.09 -9.46 -1.10
N GLU A 4 8.92 -9.99 -1.47
CA GLU A 4 7.85 -10.31 -0.52
C GLU A 4 8.22 -11.45 0.44
N LYS A 5 9.05 -12.40 0.00
CA LYS A 5 9.55 -13.50 0.86
C LYS A 5 10.64 -13.04 1.82
N ILE A 6 11.32 -11.93 1.50
CA ILE A 6 12.42 -11.36 2.30
C ILE A 6 11.88 -10.32 3.28
N LEU A 7 11.01 -9.43 2.80
CA LEU A 7 10.35 -8.40 3.59
C LEU A 7 9.21 -9.04 4.38
N ARG A 8 9.52 -9.73 5.49
CA ARG A 8 8.51 -10.28 6.42
C ARG A 8 7.56 -9.14 6.87
N PRO A 9 6.35 -9.00 6.27
CA PRO A 9 5.52 -7.84 6.52
C PRO A 9 4.62 -8.10 7.72
N ALA A 10 4.43 -7.09 8.57
CA ALA A 10 3.46 -7.19 9.66
C ALA A 10 2.02 -7.07 9.13
N TYR A 11 1.84 -6.37 7.99
CA TYR A 11 0.53 -6.16 7.40
C TYR A 11 0.54 -6.34 5.88
N THR A 12 -0.52 -6.95 5.37
CA THR A 12 -0.85 -7.01 3.95
C THR A 12 -2.09 -6.17 3.70
N ILE A 13 -1.96 -5.14 2.87
CA ILE A 13 -3.03 -4.18 2.58
C ILE A 13 -3.58 -4.43 1.19
N LEU A 14 -4.91 -4.55 1.09
CA LEU A 14 -5.63 -4.85 -0.14
C LEU A 14 -6.59 -3.71 -0.45
N VAL A 15 -6.30 -2.97 -1.52
CA VAL A 15 -7.14 -1.85 -1.97
C VAL A 15 -7.99 -2.30 -3.13
N ALA A 16 -9.31 -2.24 -2.96
CA ALA A 16 -10.25 -2.61 -4.00
C ALA A 16 -11.20 -1.47 -4.39
N ASP A 17 -11.34 -1.28 -5.70
CA ASP A 17 -12.38 -0.43 -6.27
C ASP A 17 -13.63 -1.28 -6.53
N LEU A 18 -14.63 -1.11 -5.67
CA LEU A 18 -15.89 -1.83 -5.66
C LEU A 18 -17.08 -0.93 -6.05
N LYS A 19 -16.84 0.17 -6.79
CA LYS A 19 -17.91 1.08 -7.25
C LYS A 19 -19.04 0.41 -8.02
N LYS A 20 -18.83 -0.79 -8.57
CA LYS A 20 -19.85 -1.55 -9.31
C LYS A 20 -20.71 -2.45 -8.42
N PHE A 21 -20.32 -2.64 -7.17
CA PHE A 21 -20.98 -3.55 -6.23
C PHE A 21 -21.75 -2.76 -5.18
N GLU A 22 -22.82 -3.37 -4.68
CA GLU A 22 -23.52 -2.88 -3.50
C GLU A 22 -22.77 -3.30 -2.22
N PRO A 23 -22.70 -2.43 -1.19
CA PRO A 23 -21.94 -2.75 0.02
C PRO A 23 -22.47 -3.97 0.78
N GLY A 24 -23.79 -4.18 0.80
CA GLY A 24 -24.45 -5.15 1.68
C GLY A 24 -23.82 -6.55 1.66
N ASP A 25 -23.87 -7.22 0.51
CA ASP A 25 -23.41 -8.61 0.39
C ASP A 25 -21.90 -8.78 0.67
N ILE A 26 -21.10 -7.77 0.28
CA ILE A 26 -19.65 -7.80 0.48
C ILE A 26 -19.32 -7.61 1.96
N LEU A 27 -19.88 -6.59 2.60
CA LEU A 27 -19.60 -6.29 4.01
C LEU A 27 -20.11 -7.40 4.93
N GLU A 28 -21.27 -8.00 4.62
CA GLU A 28 -21.77 -9.16 5.34
C GLU A 28 -20.84 -10.37 5.18
N GLY A 29 -20.33 -10.61 3.96
CA GLY A 29 -19.34 -11.65 3.69
C GLY A 29 -18.04 -11.46 4.50
N PHE A 30 -17.61 -10.21 4.70
CA PHE A 30 -16.49 -9.87 5.59
C PHE A 30 -16.81 -10.19 7.05
N GLY A 31 -17.97 -9.75 7.55
CA GLY A 31 -18.40 -10.02 8.92
C GLY A 31 -18.54 -11.51 9.23
N ARG A 32 -19.11 -12.30 8.31
CA ARG A 32 -19.23 -13.76 8.44
C ARG A 32 -17.88 -14.48 8.52
N ARG A 33 -16.81 -13.87 8.00
CA ARG A 33 -15.42 -14.36 8.08
C ARG A 33 -14.66 -13.76 9.27
N GLY A 34 -15.35 -13.12 10.21
CA GLY A 34 -14.75 -12.55 11.42
C GLY A 34 -13.92 -11.29 11.17
N ALA A 35 -14.09 -10.63 10.01
CA ALA A 35 -13.41 -9.37 9.76
C ALA A 35 -14.12 -8.22 10.49
N HIS A 36 -13.32 -7.31 11.07
CA HIS A 36 -13.81 -6.07 11.63
C HIS A 36 -14.00 -5.06 10.52
N VAL A 37 -15.22 -4.56 10.35
CA VAL A 37 -15.57 -3.60 9.30
C VAL A 37 -15.84 -2.24 9.92
N TRP A 38 -15.20 -1.21 9.37
CA TRP A 38 -15.28 0.17 9.81
C TRP A 38 -15.71 1.07 8.66
N LYS A 39 -16.81 1.79 8.82
CA LYS A 39 -17.27 2.78 7.83
C LYS A 39 -16.54 4.09 8.10
N LEU A 40 -15.86 4.63 7.09
CA LEU A 40 -15.31 5.98 7.20
C LEU A 40 -16.45 7.00 7.17
N GLN A 41 -16.58 7.77 8.26
CA GLN A 41 -17.67 8.73 8.43
C GLN A 41 -17.37 10.06 7.75
N GLY A 42 -16.09 10.42 7.55
CA GLY A 42 -15.67 11.64 6.87
C GLY A 42 -15.98 12.95 7.63
N GLU A 43 -16.60 12.86 8.81
CA GLU A 43 -16.91 13.97 9.71
C GLU A 43 -15.78 14.25 10.72
N LEU A 44 -14.99 13.22 11.05
CA LEU A 44 -13.83 13.30 11.94
C LEU A 44 -12.54 13.61 11.16
N ASP A 45 -11.51 14.08 11.88
CA ASP A 45 -10.17 14.10 11.32
C ASP A 45 -9.78 12.68 10.89
N LEU A 46 -9.45 12.54 9.61
CA LEU A 46 -9.10 11.27 8.99
C LEU A 46 -7.95 10.57 9.75
N GLU A 47 -7.03 11.33 10.33
CA GLU A 47 -5.95 10.76 11.13
C GLU A 47 -6.46 10.09 12.40
N LEU A 48 -7.37 10.72 13.13
CA LEU A 48 -8.00 10.14 14.31
C LEU A 48 -8.85 8.92 13.96
N GLU A 49 -9.55 8.95 12.83
CA GLU A 49 -10.37 7.83 12.38
C GLU A 49 -9.51 6.61 12.01
N VAL A 50 -8.36 6.83 11.35
CA VAL A 50 -7.39 5.77 11.05
C VAL A 50 -6.75 5.22 12.34
N GLU A 51 -6.38 6.08 13.29
CA GLU A 51 -5.85 5.64 14.59
C GLU A 51 -6.87 4.82 15.38
N SER A 52 -8.13 5.26 15.38
CA SER A 52 -9.24 4.55 16.01
C SER A 52 -9.43 3.18 15.37
N PHE A 53 -9.41 3.11 14.05
CA PHE A 53 -9.48 1.84 13.33
C PHE A 53 -8.32 0.90 13.69
N ILE A 54 -7.08 1.38 13.68
CA ILE A 54 -5.90 0.53 13.96
C ILE A 54 -5.91 0.01 15.41
N SER A 55 -6.30 0.85 16.37
CA SER A 55 -6.30 0.51 17.81
C SER A 55 -7.45 -0.39 18.25
N THR A 56 -8.59 -0.35 17.54
CA THR A 56 -9.80 -1.12 17.91
C THR A 56 -9.99 -2.41 17.13
N THR A 57 -9.17 -2.64 16.09
CA THR A 57 -9.26 -3.83 15.23
C THR A 57 -7.99 -4.67 15.29
N TYR A 58 -8.06 -5.93 14.87
CA TYR A 58 -6.91 -6.84 14.85
C TYR A 58 -6.84 -7.65 13.56
N GLY A 59 -5.65 -8.15 13.26
CA GLY A 59 -5.35 -8.96 12.06
C GLY A 59 -4.25 -8.36 11.19
N GLU A 60 -3.64 -9.20 10.36
CA GLU A 60 -2.54 -8.84 9.45
C GLU A 60 -3.06 -8.35 8.10
N TYR A 61 -4.28 -8.76 7.70
CA TYR A 61 -4.88 -8.36 6.44
C TYR A 61 -5.77 -7.14 6.64
N VAL A 62 -5.42 -6.04 5.98
CA VAL A 62 -6.17 -4.78 6.00
C VAL A 62 -6.75 -4.53 4.61
N TYR A 63 -8.00 -4.11 4.55
CA TYR A 63 -8.72 -3.88 3.30
C TYR A 63 -9.21 -2.45 3.23
N VAL A 64 -9.00 -1.81 2.08
CA VAL A 64 -9.62 -0.52 1.74
C VAL A 64 -10.65 -0.79 0.66
N LEU A 65 -11.92 -0.75 1.04
CA LEU A 65 -13.07 -1.10 0.21
C LEU A 65 -13.75 0.19 -0.26
N ARG A 66 -13.57 0.55 -1.54
CA ARG A 66 -14.16 1.76 -2.11
C ARG A 66 -15.45 1.46 -2.85
N PHE A 67 -16.57 1.85 -2.28
CA PHE A 67 -17.88 1.80 -2.93
C PHE A 67 -18.26 3.17 -3.51
N LYS A 68 -19.42 3.27 -4.16
CA LYS A 68 -19.95 4.57 -4.61
C LYS A 68 -20.19 5.49 -3.42
N GLY A 69 -19.39 6.55 -3.31
CA GLY A 69 -19.57 7.61 -2.31
C GLY A 69 -19.22 7.23 -0.87
N THR A 70 -18.70 6.02 -0.61
CA THR A 70 -18.32 5.61 0.75
C THR A 70 -17.13 4.66 0.68
N THR A 71 -16.20 4.83 1.63
CA THR A 71 -15.07 3.92 1.80
C THR A 71 -15.20 3.21 3.15
N TYR A 72 -14.93 1.91 3.14
CA TYR A 72 -14.86 1.09 4.35
C TYR A 72 -13.44 0.59 4.53
N LEU A 73 -13.00 0.53 5.77
CA LEU A 73 -11.82 -0.20 6.16
C LEU A 73 -12.26 -1.54 6.74
N ALA A 74 -11.53 -2.61 6.44
CA ALA A 74 -11.74 -3.87 7.13
C ALA A 74 -10.42 -4.50 7.56
N ARG A 75 -10.43 -5.26 8.65
CA ARG A 75 -9.26 -5.98 9.14
C ARG A 75 -9.60 -7.42 9.48
N SER A 76 -8.75 -8.35 9.09
CA SER A 76 -8.95 -9.78 9.31
C SER A 76 -7.62 -10.49 9.59
N THR A 77 -7.70 -11.57 10.35
CA THR A 77 -6.59 -12.51 10.58
C THR A 77 -6.31 -13.37 9.36
N GLU A 78 -7.30 -13.58 8.50
CA GLU A 78 -7.18 -14.42 7.30
C GLU A 78 -7.38 -13.63 6.01
N LYS A 79 -6.82 -14.16 4.91
CA LYS A 79 -6.98 -13.55 3.60
C LYS A 79 -8.39 -13.84 3.05
N ILE A 80 -9.17 -12.79 2.89
CA ILE A 80 -10.51 -12.81 2.30
C ILE A 80 -10.38 -12.51 0.81
N THR A 81 -10.55 -13.55 0.00
CA THR A 81 -10.65 -13.43 -1.45
C THR A 81 -12.09 -13.53 -1.91
N GLY A 82 -12.43 -12.83 -2.99
CA GLY A 82 -13.69 -12.96 -3.71
C GLY A 82 -13.43 -13.12 -5.19
N LYS A 83 -14.40 -13.69 -5.93
CA LYS A 83 -14.20 -14.12 -7.31
C LYS A 83 -14.08 -12.96 -8.31
N ASP A 84 -14.73 -11.83 -8.03
CA ASP A 84 -14.95 -10.77 -9.03
C ASP A 84 -14.29 -9.42 -8.71
N TRP A 85 -13.35 -9.40 -7.77
CA TRP A 85 -12.62 -8.20 -7.38
C TRP A 85 -11.12 -8.49 -7.32
N ASN A 86 -10.33 -7.68 -8.03
CA ASN A 86 -8.88 -7.82 -8.13
C ASN A 86 -8.20 -6.67 -7.37
N PRO A 87 -7.95 -6.81 -6.05
CA PRO A 87 -7.38 -5.73 -5.26
C PRO A 87 -5.91 -5.49 -5.60
N ASN A 88 -5.50 -4.22 -5.55
CA ASN A 88 -4.09 -3.88 -5.51
C ASN A 88 -3.53 -4.27 -4.13
N SER A 89 -2.40 -4.98 -4.13
CA SER A 89 -1.74 -5.46 -2.92
C SER A 89 -0.56 -4.58 -2.54
N TYR A 90 -0.43 -4.31 -1.25
CA TYR A 90 0.66 -3.56 -0.64
C TYR A 90 1.11 -4.25 0.63
N LEU A 91 2.38 -4.05 0.99
CA LEU A 91 2.98 -4.60 2.20
C LEU A 91 3.35 -3.45 3.12
N ALA A 92 3.07 -3.59 4.41
CA ALA A 92 3.53 -2.66 5.44
C ALA A 92 4.32 -3.37 6.53
N ARG A 93 5.36 -2.69 6.98
CA ARG A 93 6.36 -3.20 7.92
C ARG A 93 5.86 -3.23 9.36
N ASP A 94 5.13 -2.20 9.75
CA ASP A 94 4.67 -1.95 11.10
C ASP A 94 3.40 -1.09 11.08
N GLU A 95 2.85 -0.81 12.26
CA GLU A 95 1.62 -0.02 12.41
C GLU A 95 1.78 1.42 11.90
N ASN A 96 2.98 1.99 12.00
CA ASN A 96 3.26 3.34 11.48
C ASN A 96 3.25 3.34 9.94
N GLY A 97 3.82 2.32 9.31
CA GLY A 97 3.76 2.09 7.87
C GLY A 97 2.33 1.90 7.39
N LEU A 98 1.52 1.13 8.14
CA LEU A 98 0.09 0.97 7.88
C LEU A 98 -0.66 2.30 7.98
N LYS A 99 -0.45 3.06 9.06
CA LYS A 99 -1.07 4.39 9.27
C LYS A 99 -0.73 5.33 8.12
N ARG A 100 0.54 5.44 7.76
CA ARG A 100 1.00 6.28 6.63
C ARG A 100 0.36 5.85 5.31
N PHE A 101 0.26 4.54 5.05
CA PHE A 101 -0.40 4.03 3.86
C PHE A 101 -1.87 4.41 3.82
N LEU A 102 -2.62 4.15 4.90
CA LEU A 102 -4.04 4.47 4.96
C LEU A 102 -4.29 5.97 4.78
N LEU A 103 -3.49 6.82 5.43
CA LEU A 103 -3.55 8.28 5.22
C LEU A 103 -3.28 8.68 3.77
N ARG A 104 -2.27 8.09 3.12
CA ARG A 104 -1.98 8.32 1.69
C ARG A 104 -3.17 7.94 0.80
N GLU A 105 -3.75 6.78 1.06
CA GLU A 105 -4.80 6.21 0.21
C GLU A 105 -6.14 6.92 0.41
N LEU A 106 -6.38 7.49 1.60
CA LEU A 106 -7.64 8.15 1.95
C LEU A 106 -7.60 9.68 1.78
N SER A 107 -6.43 10.32 1.79
CA SER A 107 -6.27 11.78 1.65
C SER A 107 -5.39 12.19 0.48
N LEU A 108 -5.90 13.10 -0.38
CA LEU A 108 -5.15 13.71 -1.48
C LEU A 108 -3.94 14.52 -0.98
N LYS A 109 -4.06 15.19 0.16
CA LYS A 109 -2.98 16.01 0.75
C LYS A 109 -1.84 15.11 1.22
N SER A 110 -2.18 14.02 1.91
CA SER A 110 -1.21 13.03 2.39
C SER A 110 -0.60 12.24 1.24
N LYS A 111 -1.36 12.00 0.17
CA LYS A 111 -0.86 11.40 -1.07
C LYS A 111 0.31 12.20 -1.66
N LEU A 112 0.16 13.51 -1.80
CA LEU A 112 1.22 14.39 -2.30
C LEU A 112 2.46 14.38 -1.40
N LEU A 113 2.28 14.50 -0.08
CA LEU A 113 3.41 14.52 0.86
C LEU A 113 4.19 13.18 0.89
N LEU A 114 3.50 12.06 0.70
CA LEU A 114 4.10 10.72 0.76
C LEU A 114 4.59 10.22 -0.61
N GLU A 115 4.18 10.85 -1.71
CA GLU A 115 4.73 10.59 -3.05
C GLU A 115 6.08 11.29 -3.28
N ILE A 116 6.36 12.39 -2.56
CA ILE A 116 7.65 13.11 -2.65
C ILE A 116 8.86 12.22 -2.32
N PRO A 117 8.87 11.44 -1.21
CA PRO A 117 10.00 10.54 -0.93
C PRO A 117 10.18 9.44 -1.98
N SER A 118 9.10 8.86 -2.51
CA SER A 118 9.18 7.85 -3.58
C SER A 118 9.77 8.46 -4.86
N ALA A 119 9.30 9.64 -5.26
CA ALA A 119 9.86 10.37 -6.41
C ALA A 119 11.34 10.72 -6.20
N ALA A 120 11.72 11.15 -4.98
CA ALA A 120 13.11 11.46 -4.65
C ALA A 120 14.04 10.24 -4.77
N ILE A 121 13.59 9.05 -4.36
CA ILE A 121 14.33 7.79 -4.54
C ILE A 121 14.58 7.55 -6.03
N TRP A 122 13.55 7.66 -6.87
CA TRP A 122 13.68 7.47 -8.32
C TRP A 122 14.55 8.53 -9.00
N ILE A 123 14.48 9.79 -8.58
CA ILE A 123 15.34 10.86 -9.07
C ILE A 123 16.80 10.57 -8.71
N ALA A 124 17.07 10.15 -7.48
CA ALA A 124 18.43 9.81 -7.04
C ALA A 124 19.01 8.62 -7.84
N ILE A 125 18.21 7.57 -8.07
CA ILE A 125 18.59 6.43 -8.92
C ILE A 125 18.87 6.90 -10.35
N SER A 126 17.97 7.69 -10.93
CA SER A 126 18.09 8.19 -12.30
C SER A 126 19.32 9.09 -12.48
N PHE A 127 19.58 9.97 -11.52
CA PHE A 127 20.74 10.86 -11.52
C PHE A 127 22.06 10.06 -11.42
N GLY A 128 22.09 9.03 -10.58
CA GLY A 128 23.22 8.11 -10.49
C GLY A 128 23.52 7.39 -11.81
N ILE A 129 22.48 6.97 -12.53
CA ILE A 129 22.61 6.37 -13.86
C ILE A 129 23.15 7.40 -14.86
N ILE A 130 22.56 8.60 -14.93
CA ILE A 130 22.92 9.64 -15.89
C ILE A 130 24.39 10.07 -15.75
N ASN A 131 24.87 10.27 -14.51
CA ASN A 131 26.27 10.66 -14.29
C ASN A 131 27.26 9.57 -14.72
N ARG A 132 26.88 8.30 -14.66
CA ARG A 132 27.73 7.17 -15.10
C ARG A 132 27.73 6.96 -16.62
N ILE A 133 26.75 7.49 -17.37
CA ILE A 133 26.65 7.32 -18.84
C ILE A 133 27.89 7.87 -19.56
N LYS A 134 28.44 9.00 -19.10
CA LYS A 134 29.61 9.62 -19.72
C LYS A 134 30.90 8.82 -19.52
N GLU A 135 31.02 8.10 -18.40
CA GLU A 135 32.25 7.39 -18.04
C GLU A 135 32.25 5.94 -18.53
N ASN A 136 31.09 5.28 -18.56
CA ASN A 136 31.00 3.89 -18.98
C ASN A 136 29.65 3.58 -19.66
N PRO A 137 29.50 3.86 -20.97
CA PRO A 137 28.23 3.73 -21.68
C PRO A 137 27.71 2.28 -21.71
N ILE A 138 28.60 1.28 -21.73
CA ILE A 138 28.23 -0.14 -21.70
C ILE A 138 27.72 -0.53 -20.31
N GLY A 139 28.37 -0.05 -19.25
CA GLY A 139 27.91 -0.26 -17.87
C GLY A 139 26.54 0.38 -17.62
N SER A 140 26.32 1.60 -18.10
CA SER A 140 25.02 2.27 -18.00
C SER A 140 23.92 1.58 -18.82
N PHE A 141 24.26 1.04 -19.98
CA PHE A 141 23.32 0.25 -20.79
C PHE A 141 22.90 -1.03 -20.05
N LEU A 142 23.85 -1.75 -19.44
CA LEU A 142 23.56 -2.92 -18.61
C LEU A 142 22.71 -2.57 -17.37
N LEU A 143 22.93 -1.41 -16.74
CA LEU A 143 22.14 -0.95 -15.60
C LEU A 143 20.66 -0.69 -15.96
N ILE A 144 20.40 -0.18 -17.17
CA ILE A 144 19.03 0.00 -17.69
C ILE A 144 18.34 -1.35 -17.88
N PHE A 145 19.05 -2.36 -18.42
CA PHE A 145 18.53 -3.72 -18.58
C PHE A 145 18.40 -4.47 -17.25
N LEU A 146 19.21 -4.12 -16.25
CA LEU A 146 19.06 -4.53 -14.84
C LEU A 146 17.93 -3.79 -14.11
N GLY A 147 17.05 -3.06 -14.81
CA GLY A 147 15.91 -2.34 -14.24
C GLY A 147 15.00 -3.18 -13.33
N LEU A 148 14.99 -4.52 -13.49
CA LEU A 148 14.35 -5.45 -12.56
C LEU A 148 14.96 -5.38 -11.14
N PHE A 149 16.29 -5.37 -11.03
CA PHE A 149 17.00 -5.23 -9.75
C PHE A 149 16.79 -3.85 -9.12
N PHE A 150 16.75 -2.79 -9.92
CA PHE A 150 16.50 -1.44 -9.42
C PHE A 150 15.08 -1.27 -8.89
N ASN A 151 14.08 -1.87 -9.52
CA ASN A 151 12.72 -1.90 -9.00
C ASN A 151 12.65 -2.60 -7.64
N ASP A 152 13.34 -3.74 -7.49
CA ASP A 152 13.39 -4.47 -6.23
C ASP A 152 14.10 -3.67 -5.12
N ILE A 153 15.21 -3.00 -5.45
CA ILE A 153 15.93 -2.11 -4.52
C ILE A 153 15.06 -0.91 -4.15
N ALA A 154 14.38 -0.28 -5.12
CA ALA A 154 13.48 0.83 -4.85
C ALA A 154 12.33 0.42 -3.93
N LYS A 155 11.70 -0.75 -4.17
CA LYS A 155 10.69 -1.32 -3.27
C LYS A 155 11.23 -1.55 -1.86
N ALA A 156 12.44 -2.08 -1.73
CA ALA A 156 13.08 -2.29 -0.43
C ALA A 156 13.36 -0.96 0.28
N LEU A 157 13.82 0.05 -0.44
CA LEU A 157 14.04 1.40 0.11
C LEU A 157 12.73 2.07 0.51
N GLU A 158 11.69 2.00 -0.31
CA GLU A 158 10.35 2.48 0.04
C GLU A 158 9.85 1.79 1.31
N TYR A 159 9.96 0.47 1.40
CA TYR A 159 9.56 -0.28 2.57
C TYR A 159 10.35 0.09 3.84
N LEU A 160 11.66 0.37 3.72
CA LEU A 160 12.50 0.77 4.84
C LEU A 160 12.26 2.22 5.30
N ILE A 161 12.03 3.15 4.35
CA ILE A 161 11.92 4.59 4.60
C ILE A 161 10.47 4.97 4.94
N LEU A 162 9.53 4.55 4.10
CA LEU A 162 8.11 4.87 4.25
C LEU A 162 7.39 3.90 5.19
N GLY A 163 7.90 2.68 5.33
CA GLY A 163 7.28 1.62 6.12
C GLY A 163 6.27 0.78 5.33
N TYR A 164 6.11 1.05 4.03
CA TYR A 164 5.24 0.28 3.13
C TYR A 164 5.74 0.32 1.69
N CYS A 165 5.37 -0.69 0.89
CA CYS A 165 5.63 -0.73 -0.55
C CYS A 165 4.52 -1.46 -1.31
N LYS A 166 4.49 -1.32 -2.63
CA LYS A 166 3.59 -2.13 -3.48
C LYS A 166 4.12 -3.56 -3.59
N ALA A 167 3.23 -4.54 -3.41
CA ALA A 167 3.53 -5.96 -3.61
C ALA A 167 3.96 -6.23 -5.07
#